data_AF-A0A7J7K748-F1
#
_entry.id   AF-A0A7J7K748-F1
#
_cell.length_a   1.000
_cell.length_b   1.000
_cell.length_c   1.000
_cell.angle_alpha   90.00
_cell.angle_beta   90.00
_cell.angle_gamma   90.00
#
_symmetry.space_group_name_H-M   'P 1'
#
loop_
_entity.id
_entity.type
_entity.pdbx_description
1 polymer ?
#
loop_
_entity_poly.entity_id
_entity_poly.type
_entity_poly.pdbx_seq_one_letter_code
_entity_poly.pdbx_strand_id
1 'polypeptide(L)'
;MDIRGGYSKPHWTDILWVRIILLPYTTALYIKWYVTWIWRFNIKKEEYGEEEKFYLIQKYMNCTKTQWESVDDEQKREYLKLRLWKKAEFDEWKAEREAEMKAKLAESSRYKSIRRYLKNNKQQMTFGPE
;
A
#
# COMPACT_ATOMS: atom_id res chain seq x y z
N MET A 1 -9.95 12.18 6.44
CA MET A 1 -10.68 11.49 5.35
C MET A 1 -11.30 12.58 4.50
N ASP A 2 -10.62 12.96 3.42
CA ASP A 2 -11.04 14.03 2.53
C ASP A 2 -12.01 13.42 1.50
N ILE A 3 -13.32 13.54 1.74
CA ILE A 3 -14.37 13.08 0.81
C ILE A 3 -14.50 14.17 -0.26
N ARG A 4 -13.58 14.17 -1.22
CA ARG A 4 -13.70 15.01 -2.41
C ARG A 4 -14.67 14.33 -3.38
N GLY A 5 -15.79 14.99 -3.65
CA GLY A 5 -16.80 14.55 -4.60
C GLY A 5 -16.18 14.12 -5.93
N GLY A 6 -16.62 12.96 -6.43
CA GLY A 6 -16.06 12.26 -7.59
C GLY A 6 -16.36 12.90 -8.94
N TYR A 7 -16.19 14.22 -9.07
CA TYR A 7 -16.25 14.92 -10.35
C TYR A 7 -14.98 15.72 -10.57
N SER A 8 -13.93 15.03 -11.01
CA SER A 8 -12.80 15.68 -11.68
C SER A 8 -13.25 16.10 -13.09
N LYS A 9 -12.72 17.20 -13.63
CA LYS A 9 -12.98 17.58 -15.02
C LYS A 9 -12.63 16.40 -15.94
N PRO A 10 -13.54 15.98 -16.84
CA PRO A 10 -13.26 14.87 -17.74
C PRO A 10 -12.08 15.23 -18.62
N HIS A 11 -11.05 14.39 -18.60
CA HIS A 11 -9.91 14.54 -19.49
C HIS A 11 -10.23 13.79 -20.79
N TRP A 12 -9.71 14.28 -21.92
CA TRP A 12 -9.78 13.60 -23.22
C TRP A 12 -9.29 12.13 -23.18
N THR A 13 -8.47 11.76 -22.19
CA THR A 13 -8.00 10.38 -21.96
C THR A 13 -9.05 9.45 -21.34
N ASP A 14 -10.13 10.01 -20.76
CA ASP A 14 -11.20 9.24 -20.09
C ASP A 14 -12.22 8.67 -21.09
N ILE A 15 -12.07 9.00 -22.37
CA ILE A 15 -12.89 8.46 -23.46
C ILE A 15 -12.50 6.99 -23.66
N LEU A 16 -13.47 6.09 -23.51
CA LEU A 16 -13.26 4.63 -23.54
C LEU A 16 -12.56 4.15 -24.82
N TRP A 17 -12.93 4.71 -25.98
CA TRP A 17 -12.28 4.43 -27.27
C TRP A 17 -10.80 4.83 -27.31
N VAL A 18 -10.46 6.01 -26.76
CA VAL A 18 -9.08 6.45 -26.66
C VAL A 18 -8.28 5.49 -25.77
N ARG A 19 -8.88 5.05 -24.66
CA ARG A 19 -8.26 4.09 -23.76
C ARG A 19 -8.01 2.73 -24.43
N ILE A 20 -8.95 2.18 -25.19
CA ILE A 20 -8.76 0.92 -25.92
C ILE A 20 -7.60 0.99 -26.91
N ILE A 21 -7.46 2.11 -27.62
CA ILE A 21 -6.36 2.32 -28.58
C ILE A 21 -5.01 2.50 -27.85
N LEU A 22 -5.00 3.18 -26.70
CA LEU A 22 -3.78 3.44 -25.92
C LEU A 22 -3.33 2.24 -25.07
N LEU A 23 -4.25 1.36 -24.69
CA LEU A 23 -4.00 0.19 -23.85
C LEU A 23 -2.90 -0.73 -24.40
N PRO A 24 -2.91 -1.18 -25.68
CA PRO A 24 -1.85 -2.05 -26.20
C PRO A 24 -0.48 -1.37 -26.14
N TYR A 25 -0.41 -0.06 -26.40
CA TYR A 25 0.84 0.69 -26.36
C TYR A 25 1.41 0.80 -24.95
N THR A 26 0.58 1.20 -23.98
CA THR A 26 0.99 1.32 -22.57
C THR A 26 1.34 -0.05 -21.97
N THR A 27 0.62 -1.10 -22.36
CA THR A 27 0.91 -2.47 -21.94
C THR A 27 2.23 -2.97 -22.52
N ALA A 28 2.52 -2.72 -23.79
CA ALA A 28 3.80 -3.10 -24.41
C ALA A 28 4.99 -2.40 -23.74
N LEU A 29 4.85 -1.11 -23.42
CA LEU A 29 5.89 -0.37 -22.69
C LEU A 29 6.11 -0.96 -21.28
N TYR A 30 5.02 -1.29 -20.59
CA TYR A 30 5.09 -1.94 -19.28
C TYR A 30 5.75 -3.32 -19.34
N ILE A 31 5.39 -4.14 -20.33
CA ILE A 31 6.01 -5.46 -20.57
C ILE A 31 7.51 -5.28 -20.84
N LYS A 32 7.90 -4.34 -21.70
CA LYS A 32 9.32 -4.04 -21.97
C LYS A 32 10.06 -3.69 -20.69
N TRP A 33 9.51 -2.77 -19.90
CA TRP A 33 10.09 -2.39 -18.61
C TRP A 33 10.24 -3.60 -17.67
N TYR A 34 9.20 -4.43 -17.58
CA TYR A 34 9.21 -5.63 -16.74
C TYR A 34 10.24 -6.67 -17.19
N VAL A 35 10.37 -6.90 -18.50
CA VAL A 35 11.37 -7.81 -19.06
C VAL A 35 12.79 -7.29 -18.81
N THR A 36 13.03 -5.98 -19.00
CA THR A 36 14.31 -5.35 -18.66
C THR A 36 14.61 -5.49 -17.17
N TRP A 37 13.61 -5.32 -16.31
CA TRP A 37 13.74 -5.51 -14.87
C TRP A 37 14.12 -6.97 -14.54
N ILE A 38 13.39 -7.97 -15.04
CA ILE A 38 13.73 -9.39 -14.83
C ILE A 38 15.13 -9.70 -15.33
N TRP A 39 15.50 -9.20 -16.51
CA TRP A 39 16.82 -9.47 -17.08
C TRP A 39 17.95 -8.88 -16.22
N ARG A 40 17.79 -7.63 -15.73
CA ARG A 40 18.76 -7.00 -14.84
C ARG A 40 18.86 -7.69 -13.48
N PHE A 41 17.74 -7.99 -12.83
CA PHE A 41 17.75 -8.50 -11.46
C PHE A 41 17.90 -10.02 -11.34
N ASN A 42 17.30 -10.79 -12.25
CA ASN A 42 17.31 -12.25 -12.18
C ASN A 42 18.58 -12.84 -12.84
N ILE A 43 18.95 -12.32 -14.02
CA ILE A 43 20.06 -12.89 -14.81
C ILE A 43 21.38 -12.22 -14.47
N LYS A 44 21.40 -10.89 -14.35
CA LYS A 44 22.65 -10.14 -14.12
C LYS A 44 23.05 -10.05 -12.64
N LYS A 45 22.14 -10.37 -11.71
CA LYS A 45 22.33 -10.27 -10.24
C LYS A 45 23.05 -8.99 -9.82
N GLU A 46 22.74 -7.86 -10.47
CA GLU A 46 23.29 -6.57 -10.07
C GLU A 46 22.80 -6.25 -8.65
N GLU A 47 23.66 -5.60 -7.86
CA GLU A 47 23.24 -5.07 -6.56
C GLU A 47 22.09 -4.10 -6.78
N TYR A 48 20.97 -4.32 -6.08
CA TYR A 48 19.83 -3.42 -6.16
C TYR A 48 20.30 -2.00 -5.82
N GLY A 49 20.15 -1.08 -6.78
CA GLY A 49 20.36 0.34 -6.55
C GLY A 49 19.35 0.86 -5.53
N GLU A 50 19.57 2.09 -5.07
CA GLU A 50 18.70 2.70 -4.06
C GLU A 50 17.25 2.83 -4.56
N GLU A 51 17.09 3.24 -5.82
CA GLU A 51 15.77 3.37 -6.44
C GLU A 51 15.01 2.03 -6.50
N GLU A 52 15.71 0.93 -6.82
CA GLU A 52 15.06 -0.38 -6.93
C GLU A 52 14.76 -0.98 -5.56
N LYS A 53 15.59 -0.69 -4.55
CA LYS A 53 15.28 -1.00 -3.14
C LYS A 53 14.03 -0.26 -2.68
N PHE A 54 13.89 1.03 -2.99
CA PHE A 54 12.68 1.79 -2.66
C PHE A 54 11.44 1.24 -3.37
N TYR A 55 11.55 0.87 -4.65
CA TYR A 55 10.45 0.25 -5.37
C TYR A 55 9.99 -1.06 -4.72
N LEU A 56 10.93 -1.91 -4.28
CA LEU A 56 10.63 -3.15 -3.56
C LEU A 56 9.93 -2.88 -2.22
N ILE A 57 10.45 -1.94 -1.42
CA ILE A 57 9.85 -1.55 -0.14
C ILE A 57 8.43 -1.01 -0.35
N GLN A 58 8.24 -0.11 -1.33
CA GLN A 58 6.94 0.42 -1.68
C GLN A 58 5.96 -0.70 -2.07
N LYS A 59 6.43 -1.67 -2.86
CA LYS A 59 5.63 -2.82 -3.30
C LYS A 59 5.22 -3.71 -2.13
N TYR A 60 6.10 -3.97 -1.17
CA TYR A 60 5.77 -4.76 0.01
C TYR A 60 4.84 -4.03 0.98
N MET A 61 4.99 -2.72 1.12
CA MET A 61 4.10 -1.89 1.94
C MET A 61 2.71 -1.66 1.32
N ASN A 62 2.49 -2.02 0.05
CA ASN A 62 1.26 -1.71 -0.70
C ASN A 62 0.91 -0.21 -0.71
N CYS A 63 1.92 0.67 -0.71
CA CYS A 63 1.72 2.11 -0.72
C CYS A 63 1.56 2.65 -2.15
N THR A 64 0.55 3.49 -2.36
CA THR A 64 0.38 4.23 -3.61
C THR A 64 1.56 5.20 -3.79
N LYS A 65 1.91 5.58 -5.03
CA LYS A 65 2.99 6.54 -5.30
C LYS A 65 2.85 7.84 -4.50
N THR A 66 1.63 8.37 -4.43
CA THR A 66 1.31 9.58 -3.66
C THR A 66 1.51 9.39 -2.16
N GLN A 67 1.17 8.21 -1.63
CA GLN A 67 1.39 7.87 -0.21
C GLN A 67 2.89 7.74 0.08
N TRP A 68 3.65 7.11 -0.82
CA TRP A 68 5.09 6.95 -0.68
C TRP A 68 5.84 8.29 -0.74
N GLU A 69 5.42 9.19 -1.62
CA GLU A 69 5.99 10.53 -1.74
C GLU A 69 5.76 11.37 -0.48
N SER A 70 4.64 11.15 0.22
CA SER A 70 4.36 11.80 1.51
C SER A 70 5.16 11.24 2.70
N VAL A 71 5.84 10.10 2.55
CA VAL A 71 6.71 9.55 3.60
C VAL A 71 7.97 10.40 3.69
N ASP A 72 8.38 10.72 4.91
CA ASP A 72 9.57 11.53 5.15
C ASP A 72 10.86 10.81 4.71
N ASP A 73 11.85 11.57 4.25
CA ASP A 73 13.08 11.00 3.73
C ASP A 73 13.93 10.34 4.83
N GLU A 74 13.79 10.78 6.09
CA GLU A 74 14.39 10.10 7.26
C GLU A 74 13.86 8.67 7.40
N GLN A 75 12.54 8.50 7.30
CA GLN A 75 11.88 7.21 7.40
C GLN A 75 12.27 6.29 6.23
N LYS A 76 12.40 6.85 5.02
CA LYS A 76 12.90 6.11 3.85
C LYS A 76 14.33 5.60 4.08
N ARG A 77 15.21 6.42 4.70
CA ARG A 77 16.57 5.99 5.08
C ARG A 77 16.54 4.89 6.13
N GLU A 78 15.65 4.95 7.12
CA GLU A 78 15.48 3.87 8.11
C GLU A 78 15.05 2.56 7.44
N TYR A 79 14.12 2.62 6.49
CA TYR A 79 13.68 1.43 5.75
C TYR A 79 14.82 0.77 4.96
N LEU A 80 15.75 1.56 4.41
CA LEU A 80 16.96 1.04 3.80
C LEU A 80 17.91 0.44 4.84
N LYS A 81 18.11 1.08 6.00
CA LYS A 81 18.97 0.54 7.07
C LYS A 81 18.46 -0.81 7.57
N LEU A 82 17.15 -0.94 7.73
CA LEU A 82 16.46 -2.18 8.13
C LEU A 82 16.39 -3.22 7.01
N ARG A 83 16.89 -2.90 5.82
CA ARG A 83 16.96 -3.80 4.66
C ARG A 83 15.58 -4.37 4.27
N LEU A 84 14.51 -3.60 4.48
CA LEU A 84 13.12 -3.99 4.22
C LEU A 84 12.82 -4.37 2.75
N TRP A 85 13.77 -4.20 1.83
CA TRP A 85 13.69 -4.75 0.48
C TRP A 85 13.82 -6.29 0.44
N LYS A 86 14.26 -6.93 1.52
CA LYS A 86 14.19 -8.39 1.66
C LYS A 86 12.87 -8.77 2.30
N LYS A 87 12.18 -9.72 1.67
CA LYS A 87 10.85 -10.14 2.10
C LYS A 87 10.81 -10.69 3.54
N ALA A 88 11.83 -11.45 3.95
CA ALA A 88 11.91 -12.00 5.31
C ALA A 88 11.99 -10.89 6.39
N GLU A 89 12.91 -9.94 6.22
CA GLU A 89 13.09 -8.81 7.14
C GLU A 89 11.84 -7.91 7.16
N PHE A 90 11.17 -7.76 6.01
CA PHE A 90 9.90 -7.05 5.91
C PHE A 90 8.76 -7.74 6.68
N ASP A 91 8.62 -9.07 6.53
CA ASP A 91 7.55 -9.83 7.17
C ASP A 91 7.71 -9.81 8.71
N GLU A 92 8.94 -9.92 9.21
CA GLU A 92 9.26 -9.77 10.64
C GLU A 92 8.93 -8.37 11.16
N TRP A 93 9.41 -7.32 10.48
CA TRP A 93 9.11 -5.93 10.85
C TRP A 93 7.61 -5.63 10.85
N LYS A 94 6.89 -6.16 9.85
CA LYS A 94 5.45 -5.99 9.74
C LYS A 94 4.72 -6.68 10.89
N ALA A 95 5.12 -7.90 11.24
CA ALA A 95 4.56 -8.63 12.37
C ALA A 95 4.79 -7.88 13.70
N GLU A 96 5.98 -7.32 13.90
CA GLU A 96 6.30 -6.53 15.09
C GLU A 96 5.47 -5.24 15.17
N ARG A 97 5.35 -4.50 14.06
CA ARG A 97 4.48 -3.31 13.96
C ARG A 97 3.02 -3.62 14.21
N GLU A 98 2.51 -4.72 13.68
CA GLU A 98 1.13 -5.16 13.92
C GLU A 98 0.91 -5.56 15.38
N ALA A 99 1.88 -6.23 16.01
CA ALA A 99 1.84 -6.59 17.42
C ALA A 99 1.84 -5.34 18.31
N GLU A 100 2.71 -4.36 18.05
CA GLU A 100 2.73 -3.08 18.76
C GLU A 100 1.43 -2.30 18.59
N MET A 101 0.90 -2.21 17.37
CA MET A 101 -0.38 -1.56 17.13
C MET A 101 -1.50 -2.25 17.90
N LYS A 102 -1.53 -3.58 17.92
CA LYS A 102 -2.51 -4.36 18.67
C LYS A 102 -2.36 -4.17 20.19
N ALA A 103 -1.13 -4.07 20.70
CA ALA A 103 -0.86 -3.79 22.11
C ALA A 103 -1.35 -2.38 22.50
N LYS A 104 -0.96 -1.35 21.74
CA LYS A 104 -1.43 0.03 21.94
C LYS A 104 -2.95 0.14 21.86
N LEU A 105 -3.55 -0.56 20.91
CA LEU A 105 -5.00 -0.61 20.77
C LEU A 105 -5.64 -1.26 22.00
N ALA A 106 -5.09 -2.37 22.49
CA ALA A 106 -5.54 -3.04 23.71
C ALA A 106 -5.37 -2.19 24.97
N GLU A 107 -4.33 -1.36 25.05
CA GLU A 107 -4.13 -0.40 26.15
C GLU A 107 -5.16 0.73 26.11
N SER A 108 -5.55 1.18 24.92
CA SER A 108 -6.47 2.31 24.78
C SER A 108 -7.84 2.05 25.45
N SER A 109 -8.22 2.94 26.37
CA SER A 109 -9.51 2.89 27.08
C SER A 109 -10.71 2.89 26.10
N ARG A 110 -10.60 3.66 25.01
CA ARG A 110 -11.61 3.77 23.94
C ARG A 110 -11.84 2.43 23.23
N TYR A 111 -10.79 1.65 22.97
CA TYR A 111 -10.97 0.35 22.35
C TYR A 111 -11.58 -0.67 23.31
N LYS A 112 -11.25 -0.61 24.60
CA LYS A 112 -11.90 -1.44 25.65
C LYS A 112 -13.40 -1.12 25.75
N SER A 113 -13.79 0.15 25.71
CA SER A 113 -15.20 0.56 25.76
C SER A 113 -15.98 0.14 24.50
N ILE A 114 -15.41 0.34 23.30
CA ILE A 114 -16.01 -0.10 22.03
C ILE A 114 -16.16 -1.63 22.01
N ARG A 115 -15.15 -2.39 22.48
CA ARG A 115 -15.23 -3.85 22.57
C ARG A 115 -16.36 -4.30 23.50
N ARG A 116 -16.56 -3.65 24.65
CA ARG A 116 -17.66 -3.94 25.58
C ARG A 116 -19.02 -3.61 24.95
N TYR A 117 -19.14 -2.46 24.28
CA TYR A 117 -20.33 -2.05 23.56
C TYR A 117 -20.72 -3.06 22.47
N LEU A 118 -19.76 -3.50 21.65
CA LEU A 118 -19.99 -4.50 20.60
C LEU A 118 -20.40 -5.86 21.16
N LYS A 119 -19.83 -6.30 22.30
CA LYS A 119 -20.23 -7.56 22.95
C LYS A 119 -21.66 -7.50 23.48
N ASN A 120 -22.07 -6.35 24.02
CA ASN A 120 -23.41 -6.14 24.58
C ASN A 120 -24.48 -5.91 23.49
N ASN A 121 -24.13 -5.22 22.41
CA ASN A 121 -25.05 -4.91 21.30
C ASN A 121 -25.27 -6.05 20.30
N LYS A 122 -24.61 -7.20 20.44
CA LYS A 122 -24.91 -8.39 19.61
C LYS A 122 -26.36 -8.91 19.77
N GLN A 123 -27.06 -8.52 20.84
CA GLN A 123 -28.45 -8.90 21.09
C GLN A 123 -29.48 -7.85 20.62
N GLN A 124 -29.06 -6.61 20.34
CA GLN A 124 -29.92 -5.56 19.80
C GLN A 124 -29.69 -5.38 18.30
N MET A 125 -30.06 -6.39 17.52
CA MET A 125 -30.54 -6.10 16.16
C MET A 125 -31.97 -5.60 16.32
N THR A 126 -32.14 -4.30 16.58
CA THR A 126 -33.45 -3.67 16.52
C THR A 126 -33.94 -3.74 15.09
N PHE A 127 -34.79 -4.71 14.77
CA PHE A 127 -35.73 -4.58 13.66
C PHE A 127 -36.62 -3.37 14.00
N GLY A 128 -36.55 -2.31 13.19
CA GLY A 128 -37.47 -1.19 13.31
C GLY A 128 -38.92 -1.67 13.08
N PRO A 129 -39.92 -0.97 13.64
CA PRO A 129 -41.32 -1.40 13.55
C PRO A 129 -41.78 -1.40 12.08
N GLU A 130 -42.51 -2.47 11.71
CA GLU A 130 -43.24 -2.61 10.44
C GLU A 130 -44.31 -1.52 10.25
#